data_AF-A0A4Q5XXV6-F1
#
_entry.id   AF-A0A4Q5XXV6-F1
#
_cell.length_a   1.000
_cell.length_b   1.000
_cell.length_c   1.000
_cell.angle_alpha   90.00
_cell.angle_beta   90.00
_cell.angle_gamma   90.00
#
_symmetry.space_group_name_H-M   'P 1'
#
loop_
_entity.id
_entity.type
_entity.pdbx_description
1 polymer ?
#
loop_
_entity_poly.entity_id
_entity_poly.type
_entity_poly.pdbx_seq_one_letter_code
_entity_poly.pdbx_strand_id
1 'polypeptide(L)' 'MSDKELLINKRREFLKATALVAGSVMLNQFSFAGVHNSVDDTIKIALVGCGDRGTGAAFQALSTKANVKL' A
#
# COMPACT_ATOMS: atom_id res chain seq x y z
N MET A 1 21.39 -27.36 1.46
CA MET A 1 21.78 -25.94 1.25
C MET A 1 21.24 -25.39 -0.08
N SER A 2 21.01 -26.22 -1.12
CA SER A 2 20.52 -25.81 -2.45
C SER A 2 19.05 -25.34 -2.50
N ASP A 3 18.14 -25.98 -1.75
CA ASP A 3 16.69 -25.66 -1.85
C ASP A 3 16.33 -24.27 -1.32
N LYS A 4 17.09 -23.76 -0.34
CA LYS A 4 16.87 -22.42 0.24
C LYS A 4 17.23 -21.33 -0.76
N GLU A 5 18.27 -21.52 -1.57
CA GLU A 5 18.65 -20.61 -2.65
C GLU A 5 17.55 -20.55 -3.73
N LEU A 6 16.99 -21.70 -4.12
CA LEU A 6 15.90 -21.78 -5.08
C LEU A 6 14.64 -21.05 -4.57
N LEU A 7 14.29 -21.22 -3.29
CA LEU A 7 13.15 -20.57 -2.66
C LEU A 7 13.33 -19.03 -2.58
N ILE A 8 14.54 -18.58 -2.24
CA ILE A 8 14.88 -17.15 -2.16
C ILE A 8 14.80 -16.47 -3.54
N ASN A 9 15.24 -17.15 -4.60
CA ASN A 9 15.11 -16.65 -5.97
C ASN A 9 13.64 -16.54 -6.42
N LYS A 10 12.79 -17.54 -6.13
CA LYS A 10 11.37 -17.49 -6.48
C LYS A 10 10.60 -16.34 -5.81
N ARG A 11 10.89 -16.03 -4.54
CA ARG A 11 10.24 -14.91 -3.83
C ARG A 11 10.60 -13.55 -4.44
N ARG A 12 11.86 -13.35 -4.82
CA ARG A 12 12.31 -12.10 -5.46
C ARG A 12 11.73 -11.93 -6.86
N GLU A 13 11.65 -12.99 -7.65
CA GLU A 13 11.05 -12.96 -8.99
C GLU A 13 9.55 -12.61 -8.91
N PHE A 14 8.82 -13.20 -7.96
CA PHE A 14 7.42 -12.84 -7.70
C PHE A 14 7.27 -11.35 -7.33
N LEU A 15 8.11 -10.85 -6.42
CA LEU A 15 8.10 -9.43 -6.03
C LEU A 15 8.37 -8.51 -7.23
N LYS A 16 9.37 -8.81 -8.06
CA LYS A 16 9.66 -8.04 -9.29
C LYS A 16 8.48 -8.03 -10.25
N ALA A 17 7.86 -9.19 -10.49
CA ALA A 17 6.70 -9.30 -11.37
C ALA A 17 5.52 -8.46 -10.85
N THR A 18 5.22 -8.54 -9.56
CA THR A 18 4.14 -7.74 -8.95
C THR A 18 4.46 -6.25 -8.90
N ALA A 19 5.72 -5.86 -8.67
CA ALA A 19 6.14 -4.46 -8.62
C ALA A 19 6.03 -3.77 -9.99
N LEU A 20 6.37 -4.48 -11.07
CA LEU A 20 6.20 -3.97 -12.44
C LEU A 20 4.72 -3.75 -12.80
N VAL A 21 3.83 -4.64 -12.37
CA VAL A 21 2.39 -4.53 -12.61
C VAL A 21 1.76 -3.43 -11.75
N ALA A 22 2.13 -3.33 -10.47
CA ALA A 22 1.60 -2.29 -9.59
C ALA A 22 2.16 -0.88 -9.92
N GLY A 23 3.41 -0.82 -10.37
CA GLY A 23 4.09 0.44 -10.70
C GLY A 23 3.46 1.20 -11.86
N SER A 24 2.86 0.52 -12.84
CA SER A 24 2.18 1.19 -13.97
C SER A 24 0.85 1.82 -13.58
N VAL A 25 0.16 1.31 -12.56
CA VAL A 25 -1.14 1.82 -12.08
C VAL A 25 -0.97 3.05 -11.17
N MET A 26 0.18 3.19 -10.50
CA MET A 26 0.42 4.24 -9.50
C MET A 26 0.87 5.60 -10.09
N LEU A 27 1.24 5.66 -11.38
CA LEU A 27 1.82 6.88 -11.97
C LEU A 27 0.81 8.00 -12.30
N ASN A 28 -0.50 7.80 -12.09
CA ASN A 28 -1.53 8.70 -12.61
C ASN A 28 -2.46 9.32 -11.54
N GLN A 29 -1.95 9.72 -10.36
CA GLN A 29 -2.80 10.30 -9.30
C GLN A 29 -2.29 11.56 -8.60
N PHE A 30 -1.23 12.21 -9.09
CA PHE A 30 -0.81 13.51 -8.54
C PHE A 30 -1.26 14.68 -9.44
N SER A 31 -2.57 14.90 -9.51
CA SER A 31 -3.12 16.21 -9.89
C SER A 31 -3.26 17.06 -8.64
N PHE A 32 -2.21 17.80 -8.31
CA PHE A 32 -2.26 18.82 -7.25
C PHE A 32 -2.80 20.12 -7.86
N ALA A 33 -4.10 20.38 -7.71
CA ALA A 33 -4.69 21.67 -8.03
C ALA A 33 -5.94 21.94 -7.18
N GLY A 34 -5.90 23.02 -6.38
CA GLY A 34 -7.09 23.65 -5.81
C GLY A 34 -7.05 23.85 -4.30
N VAL A 35 -6.66 25.06 -3.87
CA VAL A 35 -6.97 25.59 -2.54
C VAL A 35 -8.48 25.86 -2.50
N HIS A 36 -9.28 24.94 -1.95
CA HIS A 36 -10.71 25.16 -1.69
C HIS A 36 -11.05 24.74 -0.25
N ASN A 37 -11.52 25.71 0.53
CA ASN A 37 -11.81 25.66 1.96
C ASN A 37 -13.13 24.91 2.30
N SER A 38 -13.39 23.81 1.60
CA SER A 38 -14.32 22.74 1.96
C SER A 38 -13.58 21.43 1.72
N VAL A 39 -12.41 21.32 2.33
CA VAL A 39 -11.55 20.15 2.15
C VAL A 39 -12.11 19.04 3.04
N ASP A 40 -12.46 17.93 2.40
CA ASP A 40 -12.61 16.67 3.10
C ASP A 40 -11.25 16.36 3.76
N ASP A 41 -11.11 16.66 5.06
CA ASP A 41 -9.90 16.44 5.88
C ASP A 41 -9.58 14.95 6.10
N THR A 42 -10.12 14.07 5.26
CA THR A 42 -9.86 12.64 5.29
C THR A 42 -8.44 12.32 4.82
N ILE A 43 -7.66 11.69 5.71
CA ILE A 43 -6.36 11.10 5.42
C ILE A 43 -6.58 9.80 4.62
N LYS A 44 -6.21 9.85 3.34
CA LYS A 44 -6.25 8.69 2.44
C LYS A 44 -5.03 7.80 2.70
N ILE A 45 -5.27 6.54 3.05
CA ILE A 45 -4.20 5.56 3.27
C ILE A 45 -4.40 4.35 2.36
N ALA A 46 -3.30 3.73 1.94
CA ALA A 46 -3.34 2.48 1.19
C ALA A 46 -2.85 1.33 2.07
N LEU A 47 -3.57 0.20 2.03
CA LEU A 47 -3.15 -1.03 2.71
C LEU A 47 -2.43 -1.97 1.75
N VAL A 48 -1.23 -2.38 2.11
CA VAL A 48 -0.46 -3.38 1.36
C VAL A 48 -0.38 -4.69 2.13
N GLY A 49 -0.99 -5.72 1.55
CA GLY A 49 -0.96 -7.09 2.06
C GLY A 49 -2.18 -7.48 2.91
N CYS A 50 -2.58 -8.75 2.78
CA CYS A 50 -3.80 -9.31 3.39
C CYS A 50 -3.54 -10.23 4.61
N GLY A 51 -2.34 -10.17 5.20
CA GLY A 51 -1.99 -10.98 6.39
C GLY A 51 -2.32 -10.29 7.71
N ASP A 52 -2.05 -10.98 8.83
CA ASP A 52 -2.36 -10.51 10.20
C ASP A 52 -1.82 -9.10 10.51
N ARG A 53 -0.63 -8.78 9.96
CA ARG A 53 0.00 -7.47 10.13
C ARG A 53 -0.73 -6.36 9.36
N GLY A 54 -1.27 -6.66 8.18
CA GLY A 54 -2.05 -5.71 7.39
C GLY A 54 -3.37 -5.39 8.07
N THR A 55 -4.08 -6.41 8.54
CA THR A 55 -5.30 -6.25 9.35
C THR A 55 -5.02 -5.44 10.62
N GLY A 56 -3.95 -5.74 11.35
CA GLY A 56 -3.55 -4.99 12.53
C GLY A 56 -3.23 -3.52 12.23
N ALA A 57 -2.56 -3.24 11.11
CA ALA A 57 -2.27 -1.88 10.68
C ALA A 57 -3.54 -1.10 10.30
N ALA A 58 -4.47 -1.73 9.55
CA ALA A 58 -5.75 -1.13 9.22
C ALA A 58 -6.57 -0.80 10.49
N PHE A 59 -6.59 -1.73 11.45
CA PHE A 59 -7.29 -1.54 12.71
C PHE A 59 -6.69 -0.42 13.56
N GLN A 60 -5.35 -0.35 13.63
CA GLN A 60 -4.66 0.74 14.33
C GLN A 60 -4.92 2.10 13.68
N ALA A 61 -4.90 2.18 12.35
CA ALA A 61 -5.15 3.42 11.63
C ALA A 61 -6.59 3.94 11.86
N LEU A 62 -7.57 3.04 11.79
CA LEU A 62 -8.99 3.36 12.04
C LEU A 62 -9.31 3.63 13.53
N SER A 63 -8.46 3.19 14.46
CA SER A 63 -8.62 3.42 15.91
C SER A 63 -8.16 4.80 16.36
N THR A 64 -7.54 5.61 15.48
CA THR A 64 -7.05 6.94 15.84
C THR A 64 -8.19 7.98 15.85
N LYS A 65 -7.92 9.16 16.41
CA LYS A 65 -8.83 10.32 16.34
C LYS A 65 -8.77 11.05 15.00
N ALA A 66 -7.87 10.64 14.09
CA ALA A 66 -7.76 11.25 12.79
C ALA A 66 -8.90 10.75 11.88
N ASN A 67 -9.32 11.60 10.94
CA ASN A 67 -10.29 11.20 9.93
C ASN A 67 -9.57 10.34 8.87
N VAL A 68 -9.55 9.02 9.02
CA VAL A 68 -8.79 8.10 8.16
C VAL A 68 -9.73 7.20 7.35
N LYS A 69 -9.40 6.97 6.08
CA LYS A 69 -10.14 6.07 5.19
C LYS A 69 -9.18 5.16 4.40
N LEU A 70 -9.50 3.87 4.38
CA LEU A 70 -8.83 2.79 3.64
C LEU A 70 -9.41 2.61 2.24
#